data_AF-A0A7S7RRR4-F1
#
_entry.id   AF-A0A7S7RRR4-F1
#
_cell.length_a   1.000
_cell.length_b   1.000
_cell.length_c   1.000
_cell.angle_alpha   90.00
_cell.angle_beta   90.00
_cell.angle_gamma   90.00
#
_symmetry.space_group_name_H-M   'P 1'
#
loop_
_entity.id
_entity.type
_entity.pdbx_description
1 polymer ?
#
loop_
_entity_poly.entity_id
_entity_poly.type
_entity_poly.pdbx_seq_one_letter_code
_entity_poly.pdbx_strand_id
1 'polypeptide(L)'
;MWLTRFKIAIIEKNIDKLNELMEELPKLEEKREIEEAIYLLREASELIYTLKDETSASMKLIKKNLQFLRSTDIPTSKKLDIKL
;
A
#
# COMPACT_ATOMS: atom_id res chain seq x y z
N MET A 1 15.24 -17.22 13.25
CA MET A 1 15.65 -16.48 12.03
C MET A 1 14.50 -15.73 11.36
N TRP A 2 13.31 -16.33 11.19
CA TRP A 2 12.15 -15.65 10.59
C TRP A 2 11.71 -14.40 11.38
N LEU A 3 11.53 -14.52 12.70
CA LEU A 3 11.16 -13.42 13.60
C LEU A 3 12.08 -12.20 13.49
N THR A 4 13.39 -12.44 13.43
CA THR A 4 14.39 -11.37 13.25
C THR A 4 14.22 -10.66 11.92
N ARG A 5 14.02 -11.40 10.82
CA ARG A 5 13.78 -10.83 9.49
C ARG A 5 12.47 -10.06 9.45
N PHE A 6 11.43 -10.55 10.11
CA PHE A 6 10.13 -9.91 10.22
C PHE A 6 10.21 -8.59 10.98
N LYS A 7 10.88 -8.56 12.13
CA LYS A 7 11.14 -7.34 12.90
C LYS A 7 11.93 -6.31 12.09
N ILE A 8 12.98 -6.73 11.38
CA ILE A 8 13.75 -5.84 10.49
C ILE A 8 12.84 -5.27 9.40
N ALA A 9 12.01 -6.09 8.76
CA ALA A 9 11.12 -5.65 7.70
C ALA A 9 10.07 -4.63 8.18
N ILE A 10 9.55 -4.78 9.41
CA ILE A 10 8.68 -3.78 10.04
C ILE A 10 9.43 -2.46 10.27
N ILE A 11 10.63 -2.50 10.85
CA ILE A 11 11.44 -1.29 11.14
C ILE A 11 11.82 -0.55 9.84
N GLU A 12 12.22 -1.30 8.81
CA GLU A 12 12.55 -0.76 7.49
C GLU A 12 11.31 -0.33 6.69
N LYS A 13 10.10 -0.63 7.17
CA LYS A 13 8.82 -0.46 6.46
C LYS A 13 8.85 -1.07 5.05
N ASN A 14 9.56 -2.19 4.91
CA ASN A 14 9.77 -2.85 3.63
C ASN A 14 8.62 -3.82 3.34
N ILE A 15 7.62 -3.34 2.60
CA ILE A 15 6.40 -4.10 2.28
C ILE A 15 6.71 -5.34 1.43
N ASP A 16 7.69 -5.26 0.53
CA ASP A 16 8.05 -6.39 -0.33
C ASP A 16 8.63 -7.55 0.49
N LYS A 17 9.55 -7.26 1.42
CA LYS A 17 10.06 -8.25 2.38
C LYS A 17 8.96 -8.79 3.29
N LEU A 18 8.01 -7.95 3.72
CA LEU A 18 6.89 -8.41 4.55
C LEU A 18 6.03 -9.41 3.77
N ASN A 19 5.72 -9.13 2.50
CA ASN A 19 4.96 -10.05 1.65
C ASN A 19 5.71 -11.37 1.43
N GLU A 20 7.01 -11.32 1.12
CA GLU A 20 7.86 -12.52 0.98
C GLU A 20 7.85 -13.36 2.26
N LEU A 21 7.98 -12.74 3.42
CA LEU A 21 7.94 -13.42 4.71
C LEU A 21 6.56 -14.00 5.06
N MET A 22 5.47 -13.48 4.49
CA MET A 22 4.13 -14.06 4.66
C MET A 22 3.91 -15.33 3.81
N GLU A 23 4.68 -15.52 2.74
CA GLU A 23 4.64 -16.76 1.95
C GLU A 23 5.41 -17.91 2.63
N GLU A 24 6.35 -17.58 3.52
CA GLU A 24 7.08 -18.56 4.33
C GLU A 24 6.32 -18.92 5.62
N LEU A 25 6.11 -20.22 5.89
CA LEU A 25 5.59 -20.68 7.18
C LEU A 25 6.67 -20.56 8.28
N PRO A 26 6.48 -19.73 9.32
CA PRO A 26 7.44 -19.62 10.40
C PRO A 26 7.44 -20.87 11.27
N LYS A 27 8.64 -21.37 11.60
CA LYS A 27 8.81 -22.33 12.70
C LYS A 27 8.98 -21.55 14.00
N LEU A 28 7.93 -21.54 14.82
CA LEU A 28 7.91 -20.95 16.15
C LEU A 28 7.73 -22.10 17.13
N GLU A 29 8.75 -22.41 17.91
CA GLU A 29 8.74 -23.57 18.81
C GLU A 29 8.54 -23.15 20.27
N GLU A 30 8.98 -21.93 20.63
CA GLU A 30 8.88 -21.41 21.98
C GLU A 30 7.64 -20.53 22.17
N LYS A 31 6.95 -20.67 23.32
CA LYS A 31 5.77 -19.85 23.65
C LYS A 31 6.05 -18.34 23.57
N ARG A 32 7.26 -17.91 23.98
CA ARG A 32 7.69 -16.50 23.89
C ARG A 32 7.80 -16.02 22.46
N GLU A 33 8.35 -16.83 21.56
CA GLU A 33 8.46 -16.49 20.13
C GLU A 33 7.07 -16.31 19.50
N ILE A 34 6.10 -17.14 19.91
CA ILE A 34 4.71 -17.03 19.46
C ILE A 34 4.08 -15.73 19.96
N GLU A 35 4.22 -15.41 21.24
CA GLU A 35 3.70 -14.16 21.81
C GLU A 35 4.33 -12.94 21.11
N GLU A 36 5.64 -12.94 20.90
CA GLU A 36 6.34 -11.87 20.19
C GLU A 36 5.86 -11.72 18.73
N ALA A 37 5.71 -12.82 18.01
CA ALA A 37 5.20 -12.82 16.64
C ALA A 37 3.79 -12.22 16.55
N ILE A 38 2.91 -12.53 17.50
CA ILE A 38 1.54 -11.97 17.54
C ILE A 38 1.57 -10.46 17.70
N TYR A 39 2.40 -9.93 18.61
CA TYR A 39 2.51 -8.48 18.79
C TYR A 39 3.08 -7.79 17.56
N LEU A 40 4.11 -8.37 16.94
CA LEU A 40 4.69 -7.85 15.70
C LEU A 40 3.70 -7.89 14.53
N LEU A 41 2.89 -8.94 14.41
CA LEU A 41 1.86 -9.04 13.37
C LEU A 41 0.78 -7.96 13.55
N ARG A 42 0.42 -7.65 14.80
CA ARG A 42 -0.50 -6.55 15.08
C ARG A 42 0.09 -5.20 14.66
N GLU A 43 1.34 -4.93 15.02
CA GLU A 43 2.02 -3.68 14.64
C GLU A 43 2.16 -3.55 13.11
N ALA A 44 2.55 -4.64 12.43
CA ALA A 44 2.60 -4.70 10.98
C ALA A 44 1.23 -4.42 10.34
N SER A 45 0.15 -4.96 10.93
CA SER A 45 -1.21 -4.73 10.46
C SER A 45 -1.59 -3.25 10.58
N GLU A 46 -1.36 -2.64 11.75
CA GLU A 46 -1.62 -1.22 11.99
C GLU A 46 -0.86 -0.34 10.96
N LEU A 47 0.42 -0.65 10.71
CA LEU A 47 1.24 0.03 9.71
C LEU A 47 0.67 -0.05 8.28
N ILE A 48 0.24 -1.25 7.86
CA ILE A 48 -0.36 -1.45 6.53
C ILE A 48 -1.68 -0.68 6.40
N TYR A 49 -2.51 -0.67 7.44
CA TYR A 49 -3.77 0.09 7.41
C TYR A 49 -3.52 1.59 7.30
N THR A 50 -2.56 2.13 8.05
CA THR A 50 -2.19 3.56 7.94
C THR A 50 -1.71 3.91 6.53
N LEU A 51 -0.80 3.11 5.96
CA LEU A 51 -0.30 3.32 4.59
C LEU A 51 -1.42 3.27 3.54
N LYS A 52 -2.36 2.33 3.70
CA LYS A 52 -3.55 2.23 2.85
C LYS A 52 -4.40 3.48 2.93
N ASP A 53 -4.66 3.99 4.13
CA ASP A 53 -5.50 5.17 4.33
C ASP A 53 -4.86 6.44 3.77
N GLU A 54 -3.55 6.64 3.98
CA GLU A 54 -2.76 7.73 3.39
C GLU A 54 -2.76 7.67 1.85
N THR A 55 -2.59 6.48 1.29
CA THR A 55 -2.63 6.25 -0.16
C THR A 55 -4.03 6.56 -0.72
N SER A 56 -5.07 6.12 -0.03
CA SER A 56 -6.47 6.40 -0.39
C SER A 56 -6.78 7.90 -0.38
N ALA A 57 -6.31 8.62 0.65
CA ALA A 57 -6.45 10.07 0.73
C ALA A 57 -5.74 10.78 -0.43
N SER A 58 -4.51 10.36 -0.75
CA SER A 58 -3.73 10.90 -1.87
C SER A 58 -4.41 10.66 -3.21
N MET A 59 -4.92 9.44 -3.45
CA MET A 59 -5.66 9.09 -4.67
C MET A 59 -6.96 9.90 -4.83
N LYS A 60 -7.68 10.18 -3.73
CA LYS A 60 -8.86 11.06 -3.77
C LYS A 60 -8.49 12.47 -4.22
N LEU A 61 -7.37 13.02 -3.72
CA LEU A 61 -6.88 14.34 -4.12
C LEU A 61 -6.52 14.37 -5.61
N ILE A 62 -5.77 13.37 -6.08
CA ILE A 62 -5.40 13.22 -7.49
C ILE A 62 -6.65 13.16 -8.38
N LYS A 63 -7.65 12.35 -7.99
CA LYS A 63 -8.92 12.24 -8.71
C LYS A 63 -9.65 13.57 -8.80
N LYS A 64 -9.69 14.35 -7.70
CA LYS A 64 -10.30 15.68 -7.67
C LYS A 64 -9.58 16.65 -8.61
N ASN A 65 -8.25 16.67 -8.58
CA ASN A 65 -7.45 17.52 -9.46
C ASN A 65 -7.64 17.15 -10.94
N LEU A 66 -7.68 15.85 -11.26
CA LEU A 66 -7.95 15.39 -12.62
C LEU A 66 -9.36 15.80 -13.09
N GLN A 67 -10.36 15.70 -12.21
CA GLN A 67 -11.73 16.12 -12.53
C GLN A 67 -11.80 17.64 -12.78
N PHE A 68 -11.10 18.43 -11.98
CA PHE A 68 -10.99 19.87 -12.19
C PHE A 68 -10.37 20.19 -13.56
N LEU A 69 -9.22 19.60 -13.88
CA LEU A 69 -8.56 19.82 -15.18
C LEU A 69 -9.47 19.47 -16.37
N ARG A 70 -10.17 18.33 -16.30
CA ARG A 70 -11.15 17.93 -17.33
C ARG A 70 -12.36 18.85 -17.41
N SER A 71 -12.76 19.48 -16.31
CA SER A 71 -13.86 20.48 -16.32
C SER A 71 -13.44 21.82 -16.90
N THR A 72 -12.14 22.12 -16.87
CA THR A 72 -11.55 23.31 -17.50
C THR A 72 -11.12 23.07 -18.95
N ASP A 73 -11.15 21.82 -19.44
CA ASP A 73 -10.93 21.52 -20.84
C ASP A 73 -12.05 22.17 -21.66
N ILE A 74 -11.67 23.16 -22.47
CA ILE A 74 -12.56 23.74 -23.46
C ILE A 74 -12.86 22.62 -24.46
N PRO A 75 -14.14 22.25 -24.70
CA PRO A 75 -14.48 21.26 -25.70
C PRO A 75 -14.05 21.78 -27.07
N THR A 76 -12.87 21.37 -27.52
CA THR A 76 -12.42 21.60 -28.88
C THR A 76 -13.29 20.70 -29.75
N SER A 77 -14.23 21.32 -30.46
CA SER A 77 -14.99 20.66 -31.53
C SER A 77 -13.99 20.06 -32.52
N LYS A 78 -13.68 18.76 -32.36
CA LYS A 78 -12.96 17.96 -33.36
C LYS A 78 -13.88 17.69 -34.55
N LYS A 79 -14.43 18.74 -35.15
CA LYS A 79 -15.07 18.67 -36.46
C LYS A 79 -14.01 19.00 -37.48
N LEU A 80 -13.26 17.98 -37.90
CA LEU A 80 -12.70 17.99 -39.25
C LEU A 80 -13.86 17.69 -40.19
N ASP A 81 -14.70 18.71 -40.44
CA ASP A 81 -15.72 18.65 -41.49
C ASP A 81 -15.00 18.80 -42.85
N ILE A 82 -14.39 17.71 -43.32
CA ILE A 82 -13.84 17.63 -44.67
C ILE A 82 -15.02 17.25 -45.58
N LYS A 83 -15.60 18.24 -46.27
CA LYS A 83 -16.54 17.98 -47.37
C LYS A 83 -15.75 17.41 -48.54
N LEU A 84 -16.06 16.17 -48.93
CA LEU A 84 -15.75 15.61 -50.24
C LEU A 84 -16.75 16.14 -51.28
#